data_AF-A0A5K0VUQ0-F1
#
_entry.id   AF-A0A5K0VUQ0-F1
#
_cell.length_a   1.000
_cell.length_b   1.000
_cell.length_c   1.000
_cell.angle_alpha   90.00
_cell.angle_beta   90.00
_cell.angle_gamma   90.00
#
_symmetry.space_group_name_H-M   'P 1'
#
loop_
_entity.id
_entity.type
_entity.pdbx_description
1 polymer ?
#
loop_
_entity_poly.entity_id
_entity_poly.type
_entity_poly.pdbx_seq_one_letter_code
_entity_poly.pdbx_strand_id
1 'polypeptide(L)'
;RSKHGQTVEWTKKDLLQGLEEFVPIYETRPIKNNMYGMGFDHSFGLWFMTRWLKPDLMIESGAFKGHSTWVLRQAMPDKPIISLSPRHPEKYLKKGPAYVDANCTYYAGKDFIDFGSLDWGKVMKNRGISDLGKVVVFFDDHQNELK
;
A
#
# COMPACT_ATOMS: atom_id res chain seq x y z
N ARG A 1 22.27 3.60 8.68
CA ARG A 1 21.81 3.62 10.09
C ARG A 1 20.46 4.31 10.14
N SER A 2 19.50 3.82 10.93
CA SER A 2 18.21 4.45 11.14
C SER A 2 18.37 5.80 11.86
N LYS A 3 17.28 6.58 11.96
CA LYS A 3 17.23 7.80 12.79
C LYS A 3 17.61 7.58 14.26
N HIS A 4 17.59 6.33 14.72
CA HIS A 4 17.96 5.93 16.09
C HIS A 4 19.32 5.21 16.14
N GLY A 5 20.15 5.35 15.11
CA GLY A 5 21.51 4.78 15.09
C GLY A 5 21.58 3.27 14.89
N GLN A 6 20.44 2.59 14.76
CA GLN A 6 20.35 1.15 14.52
C GLN A 6 20.80 0.83 13.08
N THR A 7 21.46 -0.31 12.91
CA THR A 7 21.80 -0.80 11.57
C THR A 7 20.54 -1.38 10.94
N VAL A 8 20.17 -0.89 9.76
CA VAL A 8 19.17 -1.55 8.92
C VAL A 8 19.86 -2.72 8.21
N GLU A 9 19.18 -3.85 8.10
CA GLU A 9 19.79 -5.07 7.56
C GLU A 9 20.06 -4.97 6.05
N TRP A 10 19.24 -4.22 5.31
CA TRP A 10 19.46 -3.99 3.89
C TRP A 10 20.60 -3.00 3.63
N THR A 11 21.29 -3.21 2.52
CA THR A 11 22.46 -2.45 2.09
C THR A 11 22.15 -1.56 0.89
N LYS A 12 23.11 -0.71 0.51
CA LYS A 12 23.04 0.04 -0.75
C LYS A 12 22.95 -0.88 -1.97
N LYS A 13 23.56 -2.08 -1.91
CA LYS A 13 23.48 -3.06 -3.00
C LYS A 13 22.06 -3.59 -3.16
N ASP A 14 21.37 -3.87 -2.06
CA ASP A 14 19.98 -4.33 -2.08
C ASP A 14 19.04 -3.26 -2.65
N LEU A 15 19.27 -1.99 -2.31
CA LEU A 15 18.52 -0.87 -2.90
C LEU A 15 18.73 -0.75 -4.42
N LEU A 16 19.97 -0.89 -4.89
CA LEU A 16 20.27 -0.85 -6.33
C LEU A 16 19.62 -2.00 -7.08
N GLN A 17 19.72 -3.22 -6.54
CA GLN A 17 19.02 -4.37 -7.10
C GLN A 17 17.50 -4.17 -7.09
N GLY A 18 16.95 -3.66 -5.99
CA GLY A 18 15.54 -3.34 -5.90
C GLY A 18 15.10 -2.32 -6.95
N LEU A 19 15.92 -1.30 -7.25
CA LEU A 19 15.64 -0.33 -8.31
C LEU A 19 15.64 -0.99 -9.69
N GLU A 20 16.63 -1.85 -9.98
CA GLU A 20 16.72 -2.60 -11.23
C GLU A 20 15.48 -3.49 -11.45
N GLU A 21 14.97 -4.12 -10.39
CA GLU A 21 13.73 -4.91 -10.43
C GLU A 21 12.48 -4.03 -10.56
N PHE A 22 12.43 -2.90 -9.86
CA PHE A 22 11.22 -2.08 -9.75
C PHE A 22 10.97 -1.17 -10.95
N VAL A 23 12.02 -0.63 -11.60
CA VAL A 23 11.87 0.25 -12.77
C VAL A 23 10.97 -0.35 -13.85
N PRO A 24 11.22 -1.57 -14.38
CA PRO A 24 10.36 -2.15 -15.41
C PRO A 24 8.93 -2.41 -14.90
N ILE A 25 8.76 -2.73 -13.61
CA ILE A 25 7.43 -2.87 -13.00
C ILE A 25 6.69 -1.52 -13.05
N TYR A 26 7.32 -0.44 -12.57
CA TYR A 26 6.73 0.90 -12.52
C TYR A 26 6.37 1.46 -13.90
N GLU A 27 7.09 1.05 -14.94
CA GLU A 27 6.76 1.37 -16.33
C GLU A 27 5.43 0.75 -16.77
N THR A 28 5.03 -0.39 -16.21
CA THR A 28 3.73 -1.04 -16.51
C THR A 28 2.54 -0.43 -15.76
N ARG A 29 2.77 0.52 -14.84
CA ARG A 29 1.72 1.07 -13.98
C ARG A 29 0.48 1.52 -14.78
N PRO A 30 -0.74 1.25 -14.28
CA PRO A 30 -1.97 1.62 -14.97
C PRO A 30 -2.21 3.15 -14.97
N ILE A 31 -1.68 3.86 -13.96
CA ILE A 31 -1.87 5.29 -13.78
C ILE A 31 -0.58 6.02 -14.16
N LYS A 32 -0.46 6.45 -15.42
CA LYS A 32 0.77 7.12 -15.92
C LYS A 32 0.98 8.49 -15.29
N ASN A 33 -0.10 9.25 -15.13
CA ASN A 33 -0.11 10.57 -14.51
C ASN A 33 -0.81 10.50 -13.13
N ASN A 34 0.01 10.43 -12.07
CA ASN A 34 -0.44 10.35 -10.68
C ASN A 34 -0.19 11.66 -9.91
N MET A 35 -0.48 12.82 -10.52
CA MET A 35 -0.20 14.18 -10.02
C MET A 35 -0.60 14.47 -8.55
N TYR A 36 -1.57 13.74 -7.98
CA TYR A 36 -2.07 13.94 -6.61
C TYR A 36 -1.84 12.73 -5.70
N GLY A 37 -0.93 11.85 -6.08
CA GLY A 37 -0.57 10.69 -5.28
C GLY A 37 0.91 10.38 -5.42
N MET A 38 1.32 9.22 -4.92
CA MET A 38 2.72 8.82 -4.93
C MET A 38 3.37 8.83 -6.31
N GLY A 39 4.54 9.47 -6.39
CA GLY A 39 5.47 9.39 -7.51
C GLY A 39 6.41 8.17 -7.42
N PHE A 40 7.46 8.16 -8.25
CA PHE A 40 8.39 7.03 -8.38
C PHE A 40 9.08 6.69 -7.05
N ASP A 41 9.68 7.66 -6.37
CA ASP A 41 10.48 7.42 -5.16
C ASP A 41 9.64 6.83 -4.02
N HIS A 42 8.42 7.34 -3.83
CA HIS A 42 7.49 6.86 -2.81
C HIS A 42 6.99 5.46 -3.17
N SER A 43 6.71 5.21 -4.45
CA SER A 43 6.31 3.89 -4.95
C SER A 43 7.42 2.85 -4.77
N PHE A 44 8.67 3.22 -5.07
CA PHE A 44 9.81 2.35 -4.87
C PHE A 44 10.02 2.03 -3.39
N GLY A 45 9.98 3.05 -2.52
CA GLY A 45 10.11 2.87 -1.07
C GLY A 45 9.04 1.92 -0.52
N LEU A 46 7.78 2.11 -0.92
CA LEU A 46 6.68 1.22 -0.52
C LEU A 46 6.90 -0.21 -1.03
N TRP A 47 7.21 -0.38 -2.32
CA TRP A 47 7.44 -1.70 -2.92
C TRP A 47 8.60 -2.44 -2.25
N PHE A 48 9.73 -1.75 -2.10
CA PHE A 48 10.96 -2.32 -1.53
C PHE A 48 10.75 -2.73 -0.07
N MET A 49 10.20 -1.84 0.76
CA MET A 49 9.95 -2.14 2.17
C MET A 49 8.93 -3.26 2.35
N THR A 50 7.88 -3.30 1.53
CA THR A 50 6.88 -4.38 1.57
C THR A 50 7.52 -5.72 1.24
N ARG A 51 8.37 -5.79 0.20
CA ARG A 51 9.11 -7.01 -0.14
C ARG A 51 10.13 -7.42 0.92
N TRP A 52 10.77 -6.45 1.56
CA TRP A 52 11.72 -6.72 2.63
C TRP A 52 11.03 -7.32 3.87
N LEU A 53 9.92 -6.70 4.29
CA LEU A 53 9.16 -7.11 5.49
C LEU A 53 8.38 -8.41 5.30
N LYS A 54 8.00 -8.75 4.05
CA LYS A 54 7.22 -9.95 3.69
C LYS A 54 5.98 -10.11 4.57
N PRO A 55 5.05 -9.13 4.55
CA PRO A 55 3.89 -9.18 5.42
C PRO A 55 2.94 -10.32 5.05
N ASP A 56 2.16 -10.73 6.04
CA ASP A 56 1.01 -11.63 5.85
C ASP A 56 -0.28 -10.86 5.55
N LEU A 57 -0.32 -9.56 5.86
CA LEU A 57 -1.41 -8.66 5.53
C LEU A 57 -0.87 -7.26 5.27
N MET A 58 -1.37 -6.64 4.20
CA MET A 58 -1.11 -5.23 3.87
C MET A 58 -2.39 -4.42 4.07
N ILE A 59 -2.29 -3.32 4.80
CA ILE A 59 -3.38 -2.38 5.03
C ILE A 59 -2.97 -1.03 4.47
N GLU A 60 -3.87 -0.39 3.74
CA GLU A 60 -3.70 0.94 3.19
C GLU A 60 -4.84 1.84 3.66
N SER A 61 -4.50 3.04 4.12
CA SER A 61 -5.45 4.13 4.33
C SER A 61 -5.20 5.23 3.29
N GLY A 62 -6.14 5.40 2.36
CA GLY A 62 -6.06 6.37 1.27
C GLY A 62 -5.80 5.76 -0.12
N ALA A 63 -6.80 5.06 -0.68
CA ALA A 63 -6.65 4.41 -2.01
C ALA A 63 -6.57 5.39 -3.19
N PHE A 64 -7.29 6.51 -3.14
CA PHE A 64 -7.52 7.42 -4.27
C PHE A 64 -7.84 6.68 -5.59
N LYS A 65 -6.96 6.75 -6.59
CA LYS A 65 -7.09 6.07 -7.90
C LYS A 65 -6.58 4.62 -7.88
N GLY A 66 -6.02 4.14 -6.76
CA GLY A 66 -5.52 2.77 -6.57
C GLY A 66 -4.05 2.56 -6.90
N HIS A 67 -3.23 3.62 -7.00
CA HIS A 67 -1.82 3.49 -7.38
C HIS A 67 -1.00 2.77 -6.31
N SER A 68 -1.09 3.17 -5.05
CA SER A 68 -0.49 2.49 -3.89
C SER A 68 -0.97 1.05 -3.76
N THR A 69 -2.28 0.80 -3.92
CA THR A 69 -2.82 -0.56 -3.96
C THR A 69 -2.16 -1.41 -5.06
N TRP A 70 -1.96 -0.85 -6.26
CA TRP A 70 -1.25 -1.51 -7.35
C TRP A 70 0.21 -1.82 -6.97
N VAL A 71 0.91 -0.86 -6.38
CA VAL A 71 2.30 -1.04 -5.90
C VAL A 71 2.39 -2.18 -4.87
N LEU A 72 1.48 -2.22 -3.89
CA LEU A 72 1.41 -3.29 -2.89
C LEU A 72 1.17 -4.66 -3.54
N ARG A 73 0.26 -4.73 -4.53
CA ARG A 73 0.00 -5.96 -5.28
C ARG A 73 1.23 -6.41 -6.09
N GLN A 74 2.00 -5.48 -6.68
CA GLN A 74 3.25 -5.84 -7.37
C GLN A 74 4.34 -6.30 -6.40
N ALA A 75 4.35 -5.79 -5.16
CA ALA A 75 5.32 -6.20 -4.14
C ALA A 75 5.05 -7.62 -3.64
N MET A 76 3.78 -7.93 -3.33
CA MET A 76 3.35 -9.21 -2.75
C MET A 76 2.07 -9.72 -3.45
N PRO A 77 2.20 -10.40 -4.61
CA PRO A 77 1.07 -10.78 -5.47
C PRO A 77 -0.01 -11.64 -4.81
N ASP A 78 0.36 -12.48 -3.84
CA ASP A 78 -0.54 -13.47 -3.23
C ASP A 78 -1.06 -13.06 -1.85
N LYS A 79 -0.64 -11.90 -1.32
CA LYS A 79 -0.99 -11.48 0.03
C LYS A 79 -2.28 -10.64 0.05
N PRO A 80 -3.11 -10.75 1.10
CA PRO A 80 -4.32 -9.97 1.21
C PRO A 80 -4.00 -8.47 1.38
N ILE A 81 -4.86 -7.64 0.78
CA ILE A 81 -4.85 -6.19 0.94
C ILE A 81 -6.19 -5.76 1.53
N ILE A 82 -6.14 -4.86 2.52
CA ILE A 82 -7.30 -4.11 2.98
C ILE A 82 -7.05 -2.65 2.65
N SER A 83 -8.00 -2.01 1.96
CA SER A 83 -7.89 -0.60 1.60
C SER A 83 -9.07 0.18 2.17
N LEU A 84 -8.77 1.21 2.94
CA LEU A 84 -9.73 2.11 3.55
C LEU A 84 -9.68 3.43 2.77
N SER A 85 -10.80 3.85 2.20
CA SER A 85 -10.85 5.08 1.41
C SER A 85 -12.27 5.62 1.36
N PRO A 86 -12.51 6.91 1.63
CA PRO A 86 -13.85 7.49 1.52
C PRO A 86 -14.51 7.24 0.15
N ARG A 87 -13.70 7.13 -0.92
CA ARG A 87 -14.15 6.87 -2.27
C ARG A 87 -13.47 5.63 -2.86
N HIS A 88 -14.27 4.73 -3.40
CA HIS A 88 -13.77 3.53 -4.08
C HIS A 88 -13.03 3.89 -5.39
N PRO A 89 -11.86 3.29 -5.71
CA PRO A 89 -11.08 3.63 -6.91
C PRO A 89 -11.84 3.48 -8.23
N GLU A 90 -12.79 2.54 -8.31
CA GLU A 90 -13.66 2.34 -9.48
C GLU A 90 -14.41 3.62 -9.89
N LYS A 91 -14.70 4.53 -8.95
CA LYS A 91 -15.36 5.81 -9.23
C LYS A 91 -14.51 6.75 -10.10
N TYR A 92 -13.22 6.48 -10.24
CA TYR A 92 -12.30 7.25 -11.07
C TYR A 92 -12.15 6.69 -12.48
N LEU A 93 -12.53 5.42 -12.73
CA LEU A 93 -12.45 4.79 -14.07
C LEU A 93 -13.22 5.58 -15.13
N LYS A 94 -14.32 6.25 -14.75
CA LYS A 94 -15.10 7.11 -15.65
C LYS A 94 -14.41 8.43 -16.03
N LYS A 95 -13.41 8.86 -15.25
CA LYS A 95 -12.71 10.14 -15.40
C LYS A 95 -11.28 9.97 -15.93
N GLY A 96 -10.80 8.73 -16.03
CA GLY A 96 -9.46 8.40 -16.50
C GLY A 96 -8.94 7.11 -15.88
N PRO A 97 -7.64 6.82 -16.04
CA PRO A 97 -7.03 5.61 -15.53
C PRO A 97 -7.14 5.51 -14.00
N ALA A 98 -7.55 4.35 -13.54
CA ALA A 98 -7.56 3.94 -12.14
C ALA A 98 -7.31 2.43 -12.06
N TYR A 99 -6.95 1.96 -10.88
CA TYR A 99 -6.70 0.55 -10.60
C TYR A 99 -7.63 0.06 -9.49
N VAL A 100 -8.23 -1.10 -9.71
CA VAL A 100 -9.04 -1.82 -8.73
C VAL A 100 -8.46 -3.21 -8.64
N ASP A 101 -7.99 -3.60 -7.45
CA ASP A 101 -7.50 -4.95 -7.22
C ASP A 101 -8.67 -5.87 -6.87
N ALA A 102 -8.86 -6.93 -7.65
CA ALA A 102 -9.98 -7.84 -7.47
C ALA A 102 -9.91 -8.63 -6.15
N ASN A 103 -8.71 -8.78 -5.58
CA ASN A 103 -8.47 -9.51 -4.33
C ASN A 103 -8.33 -8.59 -3.10
N CYS A 104 -8.56 -7.29 -3.27
CA CYS A 104 -8.50 -6.31 -2.20
C CYS A 104 -9.87 -6.17 -1.54
N THR A 105 -9.86 -6.11 -0.21
CA THR A 105 -11.06 -5.77 0.56
C THR A 105 -11.12 -4.25 0.73
N TYR A 106 -12.12 -3.62 0.11
CA TYR A 106 -12.31 -2.18 0.20
C TYR A 106 -13.36 -1.82 1.25
N TYR A 107 -12.97 -1.00 2.23
CA TYR A 107 -13.89 -0.24 3.07
C TYR A 107 -14.04 1.15 2.45
N ALA A 108 -15.08 1.33 1.62
CA ALA A 108 -15.25 2.55 0.83
C ALA A 108 -16.71 2.92 0.56
N GLY A 109 -16.97 4.20 0.28
CA GLY A 109 -18.31 4.69 0.00
C GLY A 109 -19.24 4.50 1.20
N LYS A 110 -20.36 3.79 1.00
CA LYS A 110 -21.32 3.52 2.07
C LYS A 110 -20.77 2.59 3.16
N ASP A 111 -19.79 1.76 2.80
CA ASP A 111 -19.14 0.79 3.69
C ASP A 111 -17.80 1.33 4.24
N PHE A 112 -17.54 2.63 4.03
CA PHE A 112 -16.36 3.29 4.57
C PHE A 112 -16.43 3.32 6.10
N ILE A 113 -15.32 2.92 6.72
CA ILE A 113 -15.08 3.01 8.15
C ILE A 113 -13.68 3.60 8.30
N ASP A 114 -13.52 4.58 9.18
CA ASP A 114 -12.21 5.17 9.46
C ASP A 114 -11.27 4.14 10.11
N PHE A 115 -9.96 4.26 9.86
CA PHE A 115 -8.96 3.34 10.42
C PHE A 115 -9.05 3.23 11.95
N GLY A 116 -9.26 4.34 12.64
CA GLY A 116 -9.37 4.36 14.11
C GLY A 116 -10.68 3.79 14.65
N SER A 117 -11.70 3.63 13.80
CA SER A 117 -13.03 3.13 14.18
C SER A 117 -13.23 1.64 13.90
N LEU A 118 -12.29 1.00 13.21
CA LEU A 118 -12.41 -0.38 12.79
C LEU A 118 -11.99 -1.34 13.92
N ASP A 119 -12.78 -2.39 14.17
CA ASP A 119 -12.43 -3.44 15.13
C ASP A 119 -11.33 -4.35 14.56
N TRP A 120 -10.08 -3.92 14.73
CA TRP A 120 -8.91 -4.64 14.26
C TRP A 120 -8.79 -6.02 14.91
N GLY A 121 -9.18 -6.18 16.17
CA GLY A 121 -9.14 -7.49 16.83
C GLY A 121 -10.00 -8.52 16.09
N LYS A 122 -11.22 -8.14 15.72
CA LYS A 122 -12.11 -8.98 14.91
C LYS A 122 -11.57 -9.20 13.50
N VAL A 123 -11.02 -8.17 12.84
CA VAL A 123 -10.48 -8.31 11.48
C VAL A 123 -9.26 -9.23 11.42
N MET A 124 -8.31 -9.08 12.35
CA MET A 124 -7.13 -9.95 12.42
C MET A 124 -7.53 -11.40 12.67
N LYS A 125 -8.45 -11.64 13.62
CA LYS A 125 -8.99 -12.97 13.91
C LYS A 125 -9.65 -13.61 12.68
N ASN A 126 -10.52 -12.86 11.98
CA ASN A 126 -11.22 -13.38 10.80
C ASN A 126 -10.28 -13.71 9.64
N ARG A 127 -9.10 -13.09 9.58
CA ARG A 127 -8.08 -13.32 8.55
C ARG A 127 -6.97 -14.28 9.00
N GLY A 128 -7.08 -14.85 10.20
CA GLY A 128 -6.07 -15.76 10.74
C GLY A 128 -4.72 -15.11 11.05
N ILE A 129 -4.68 -13.78 11.23
CA ILE A 129 -3.46 -13.07 11.58
C ILE A 129 -3.24 -13.18 13.09
N SER A 130 -2.19 -13.90 13.49
CA SER A 130 -1.77 -14.06 14.89
C SER A 130 -0.56 -13.19 15.26
N ASP A 131 0.28 -12.83 14.28
CA ASP A 131 1.47 -11.98 14.47
C ASP A 131 1.25 -10.60 13.85
N LEU A 132 1.04 -9.59 14.70
CA LEU A 132 0.89 -8.20 14.25
C LEU A 132 2.19 -7.61 13.67
N GLY A 133 3.36 -8.17 14.01
CA GLY A 133 4.63 -7.78 13.40
C GLY A 133 4.74 -8.14 11.91
N LYS A 134 3.84 -9.00 11.42
CA LYS A 134 3.69 -9.35 10.00
C LYS A 134 2.64 -8.54 9.27
N VAL A 135 2.11 -7.48 9.88
CA VAL A 135 1.16 -6.58 9.24
C VAL A 135 1.88 -5.29 8.84
N VAL A 136 1.76 -4.91 7.58
CA VAL A 136 2.22 -3.59 7.10
C VAL A 136 1.00 -2.68 6.99
N VAL A 137 1.08 -1.52 7.64
CA VAL A 137 0.08 -0.46 7.51
C VAL A 137 0.73 0.73 6.80
N PHE A 138 0.16 1.10 5.66
CA PHE A 138 0.57 2.25 4.86
C PHE A 138 -0.49 3.35 4.96
N PHE A 139 -0.08 4.54 5.37
CA PHE A 139 -0.89 5.74 5.31
C PHE A 139 -0.37 6.60 4.16
N ASP A 140 -1.24 6.89 3.20
CA ASP A 140 -0.87 7.78 2.10
C ASP A 140 -0.52 9.17 2.65
N ASP A 141 0.53 9.78 2.09
CA ASP A 141 1.16 11.02 2.56
C ASP A 141 0.28 12.26 2.40
N HIS A 142 -0.87 12.13 1.73
CA HIS A 142 -1.87 13.19 1.62
C HIS A 142 -2.91 13.17 2.76
N GLN A 143 -2.80 12.24 3.71
CA GLN A 143 -3.59 12.23 4.94
C GLN A 143 -2.91 13.11 6.00
N ASN A 144 -3.30 14.39 6.08
CA ASN A 144 -3.13 15.13 7.32
C ASN A 144 -4.21 14.68 8.30
N GLU A 145 -3.82 14.10 9.43
CA GLU A 145 -4.69 14.05 10.60
C GLU A 145 -4.88 15.50 11.07
N LEU A 146 -5.94 16.15 10.60
CA LEU A 146 -6.44 17.36 11.26
C LEU A 146 -7.12 16.90 12.55
N LYS A 147 -6.42 17.05 13.67
CA LYS A 147 -7.08 17.22 14.97
C LYS A 147 -7.58 18.65 15.12
#